data_AF-A0A842UIA2-F1
#
_entry.id   AF-A0A842UIA2-F1
#
_cell.length_a   1.000
_cell.length_b   1.000
_cell.length_c   1.000
_cell.angle_alpha   90.00
_cell.angle_beta   90.00
_cell.angle_gamma   90.00
#
_symmetry.space_group_name_H-M   'P 1'
#
loop_
_entity.id
_entity.type
_entity.pdbx_description
1 polymer ?
#
loop_
_entity_poly.entity_id
_entity_poly.type
_entity_poly.pdbx_seq_one_letter_code
_entity_poly.pdbx_strand_id
1 'polypeptide(L)'
;MAQDPIQVDAIQIAPLTSGYRIIDYDSTSGSIRIQDPSLSSATKLVALAGLRSVDNVIIVGKDGPGVTYNTIQEAYDAVPSSSSLTDPWTILVFPGVYQENVVIEKNAVSLIGLGGVIVTPSSADATILFQEAVGSTPEYARIQNIRIENSNDGEECVKILGSSGTTLGESGIFLDNCEMVASGIGTYQLYAEVSNDIYLTGGTFSGSSSTSLVHVQQCHKFFWSGVEGANLGQIDYNSAGVIPSQFGSTYTLRGLSTGSLQSNLSGGGSLEISNCSTGAITFLGDQSASIRGSVVGALGINNTFEVTLIGSSRGSASGTGVLIEEIVRGSVSFAASTLESVTLPVATVDSDYGVSLDYEMASLANVKSKTSTGFIVEFSGAQTGTVYWTVLRRV
;
A
#
# COMPACT_ATOMS: atom_id res chain seq x y z
N MET A 1 27.65 21.65 -58.44
CA MET A 1 27.41 22.90 -57.70
C MET A 1 26.86 22.50 -56.35
N ALA A 2 27.60 22.75 -55.27
CA ALA A 2 27.10 22.55 -53.92
C ALA A 2 26.04 23.61 -53.66
N GLN A 3 24.86 23.20 -53.21
CA GLN A 3 23.84 24.12 -52.72
C GLN A 3 24.35 24.66 -51.38
N ASP A 4 24.58 25.96 -51.29
CA ASP A 4 24.89 26.60 -50.02
C ASP A 4 23.78 26.27 -49.01
N PRO A 5 24.11 25.95 -47.75
CA PRO A 5 23.11 25.69 -46.74
C PRO A 5 22.19 26.91 -46.63
N ILE A 6 20.88 26.67 -46.68
CA ILE A 6 19.87 27.68 -46.37
C ILE A 6 20.09 28.09 -44.90
N GLN A 7 20.80 29.19 -44.69
CA GLN A 7 20.97 29.84 -43.40
C GLN A 7 19.73 30.71 -43.16
N VAL A 8 18.62 30.07 -42.80
CA VAL A 8 17.38 30.75 -42.41
C VAL A 8 17.31 30.74 -40.89
N ASP A 9 17.88 31.79 -40.29
CA ASP A 9 17.83 32.00 -38.84
C ASP A 9 16.43 32.45 -38.36
N ALA A 10 15.45 32.58 -39.26
CA ALA A 10 14.10 32.99 -38.92
C ALA A 10 13.03 32.41 -39.86
N ILE A 11 12.00 31.78 -39.27
CA ILE A 11 10.76 31.45 -39.97
C ILE A 11 9.85 32.68 -39.89
N GLN A 12 9.57 33.28 -41.04
CA GLN A 12 8.72 34.46 -41.16
C GLN A 12 7.28 34.04 -41.51
N ILE A 13 6.31 34.40 -40.68
CA ILE A 13 4.88 34.14 -40.92
C ILE A 13 4.22 35.46 -41.38
N ALA A 14 3.52 35.43 -42.51
CA ALA A 14 2.91 36.58 -43.21
C ALA A 14 1.87 37.36 -42.35
N PRO A 15 1.53 38.62 -42.72
CA PRO A 15 1.52 39.71 -41.75
C PRO A 15 0.16 40.05 -41.11
N LEU A 16 0.26 40.66 -39.93
CA LEU A 16 -0.75 41.53 -39.32
C LEU A 16 -0.84 42.87 -40.07
N THR A 17 -1.79 43.72 -39.69
CA THR A 17 -2.01 45.07 -40.26
C THR A 17 -0.81 46.02 -40.21
N SER A 18 0.23 45.74 -39.40
CA SER A 18 1.56 46.34 -39.53
C SER A 18 2.65 45.42 -38.96
N GLY A 19 3.71 45.18 -39.74
CA GLY A 19 4.92 44.45 -39.32
C GLY A 19 4.87 42.92 -39.50
N TYR A 20 5.98 42.26 -39.19
CA TYR A 20 6.12 40.79 -39.25
C TYR A 20 6.24 40.21 -37.85
N ARG A 21 5.62 39.03 -37.63
CA ARG A 21 5.95 38.20 -36.47
C ARG A 21 7.27 37.48 -36.72
N ILE A 22 8.22 37.65 -35.82
CA ILE A 22 9.56 37.07 -35.93
C ILE A 22 9.67 35.91 -34.95
N ILE A 23 10.09 34.74 -35.44
CA ILE A 23 10.60 33.65 -34.61
C ILE A 23 12.10 33.61 -34.84
N ASP A 24 12.88 33.99 -33.84
CA ASP A 24 14.34 34.05 -33.92
C ASP A 24 15.03 33.48 -32.68
N TYR A 25 16.34 33.32 -32.76
CA TYR A 25 17.20 32.86 -31.67
C TYR A 25 17.77 34.05 -30.89
N ASP A 26 17.54 34.09 -29.58
CA ASP A 26 18.15 35.07 -28.68
C ASP A 26 19.57 34.61 -28.31
N SER A 27 20.58 35.22 -28.93
CA SER A 27 21.99 34.86 -28.74
C SER A 27 22.53 35.14 -27.33
N THR A 28 21.81 35.90 -26.50
CA THR A 28 22.22 36.19 -25.13
C THR A 28 21.69 35.15 -24.15
N SER A 29 20.48 34.63 -24.36
CA SER A 29 19.86 33.61 -23.49
C SER A 29 19.79 32.21 -24.08
N GLY A 30 20.18 32.03 -25.34
CA GLY A 30 20.11 30.75 -26.05
C GLY A 30 18.69 30.25 -26.34
N SER A 31 17.68 31.12 -26.22
CA SER A 31 16.26 30.73 -26.30
C SER A 31 15.62 31.15 -27.63
N ILE A 32 14.57 30.44 -28.05
CA ILE A 32 13.69 30.90 -29.14
C ILE A 32 12.82 32.07 -28.64
N ARG A 33 12.79 33.17 -29.38
CA ARG A 33 11.96 34.35 -29.13
C ARG A 33 10.88 34.47 -30.21
N ILE A 34 9.66 34.82 -29.79
CA ILE A 34 8.55 35.14 -30.69
C ILE A 34 8.21 36.62 -30.47
N GLN A 35 8.40 37.44 -31.49
CA GLN A 35 8.14 38.88 -31.41
C GLN A 35 6.93 39.23 -32.27
N ASP A 36 5.89 39.82 -31.64
CA ASP A 36 4.76 40.41 -32.33
C ASP A 36 4.92 41.94 -32.38
N PRO A 37 4.93 42.56 -33.58
CA PRO A 37 5.17 43.99 -33.74
C PRO A 37 4.02 44.88 -33.22
N SER A 38 2.84 44.31 -32.97
CA SER A 38 1.69 45.01 -32.38
C SER A 38 1.68 45.02 -30.85
N LEU A 39 2.58 44.25 -30.22
CA LEU A 39 2.78 44.20 -28.78
C LEU A 39 4.14 44.83 -28.45
N SER A 40 4.14 45.90 -27.65
CA SER A 40 5.38 46.61 -27.27
C SER A 40 6.36 45.78 -26.44
N SER A 41 5.94 44.59 -26.01
CA SER A 41 6.75 43.59 -25.33
C SER A 41 6.79 42.31 -26.17
N ALA A 42 7.94 41.97 -26.74
CA ALA A 42 8.15 40.67 -27.35
C ALA A 42 8.01 39.58 -26.27
N THR A 43 7.02 38.69 -26.41
CA THR A 43 6.83 37.60 -25.47
C THR A 43 7.82 36.49 -25.80
N LYS A 44 8.87 36.32 -24.99
CA LYS A 44 9.81 35.21 -25.14
C LYS A 44 9.04 33.87 -25.09
N LEU A 45 9.51 32.81 -25.77
CA LEU A 45 8.86 31.49 -25.62
C LEU A 45 8.90 31.01 -24.16
N VAL A 46 9.91 31.42 -23.38
CA VAL A 46 9.96 31.22 -21.92
C VAL A 46 8.92 32.02 -21.13
N ALA A 47 8.38 33.10 -21.70
CA ALA A 47 7.29 33.90 -21.14
C ALA A 47 5.90 33.39 -21.59
N LEU A 48 5.79 32.69 -22.73
CA LEU A 48 4.59 31.90 -23.10
C LEU A 48 4.56 30.55 -22.37
N ALA A 49 5.71 29.90 -22.21
CA ALA A 49 5.95 28.88 -21.20
C ALA A 49 5.97 29.48 -19.78
N GLY A 50 5.91 30.82 -19.67
CA GLY A 50 5.80 31.66 -18.46
C GLY A 50 4.41 31.70 -17.83
N LEU A 51 3.47 30.89 -18.34
CA LEU A 51 2.51 30.18 -17.46
C LEU A 51 3.22 29.35 -16.35
N ARG A 52 4.56 29.30 -16.34
CA ARG A 52 5.50 28.74 -15.35
C ARG A 52 5.48 29.31 -13.93
N SER A 53 4.63 30.27 -13.58
CA SER A 53 4.28 30.49 -12.17
C SER A 53 2.94 29.84 -11.92
N VAL A 54 2.89 28.50 -11.95
CA VAL A 54 1.90 27.87 -11.09
C VAL A 54 2.45 28.11 -9.70
N ASP A 55 1.83 29.04 -8.99
CA ASP A 55 2.21 29.32 -7.60
C ASP A 55 2.23 27.97 -6.85
N ASN A 56 3.18 27.84 -5.94
CA ASN A 56 3.39 26.63 -5.14
C ASN A 56 3.90 25.39 -5.91
N VAL A 57 4.50 25.55 -7.09
CA VAL A 57 5.20 24.46 -7.78
C VAL A 57 6.71 24.68 -7.74
N ILE A 58 7.44 23.69 -7.22
CA ILE A 58 8.90 23.67 -7.16
C ILE A 58 9.44 22.57 -8.09
N ILE A 59 10.56 22.84 -8.76
CA ILE A 59 11.22 21.90 -9.68
C ILE A 59 12.57 21.47 -9.12
N VAL A 60 12.75 20.15 -8.99
CA VAL A 60 13.98 19.47 -8.58
C VAL A 60 14.58 18.71 -9.77
N GLY A 61 15.88 18.80 -9.96
CA GLY A 61 16.61 18.07 -11.00
C GLY A 61 18.11 18.06 -10.70
N LYS A 62 18.88 17.15 -11.30
CA LYS A 62 20.35 17.16 -11.13
C LYS A 62 21.04 18.24 -11.95
N ASP A 63 20.49 18.55 -13.11
CA ASP A 63 20.97 19.55 -14.04
C ASP A 63 19.87 20.00 -15.02
N GLY A 64 20.15 21.05 -15.78
CA GLY A 64 19.31 21.49 -16.89
C GLY A 64 18.50 22.78 -16.66
N PRO A 65 17.98 23.38 -17.75
CA PRO A 65 17.31 24.67 -17.69
C PRO A 65 15.98 24.61 -16.94
N GLY A 66 15.87 25.37 -15.85
CA GLY A 66 14.65 25.48 -15.04
C GLY A 66 14.62 24.58 -13.79
N VAL A 67 15.69 23.83 -13.53
CA VAL A 67 15.94 23.23 -12.21
C VAL A 67 16.20 24.35 -11.21
N THR A 68 15.47 24.33 -10.10
CA THR A 68 15.64 25.33 -9.02
C THR A 68 16.46 24.76 -7.87
N TYR A 69 16.33 23.46 -7.60
CA TYR A 69 17.01 22.76 -6.52
C TYR A 69 17.64 21.45 -7.03
N ASN A 70 18.79 21.07 -6.46
CA ASN A 70 19.53 19.88 -6.87
C ASN A 70 19.26 18.65 -5.99
N THR A 71 18.56 18.86 -4.87
CA THR A 71 18.11 17.82 -3.94
C THR A 71 16.62 18.01 -3.64
N ILE A 72 15.97 16.92 -3.25
CA ILE A 72 14.56 16.90 -2.87
C ILE A 72 14.38 17.62 -1.53
N GLN A 73 15.29 17.41 -0.57
CA GLN A 73 15.23 18.05 0.73
C GLN A 73 15.35 19.56 0.64
N GLU A 74 16.27 20.11 -0.19
CA GLU A 74 16.39 21.56 -0.34
C GLU A 74 15.11 22.20 -0.92
N ALA A 75 14.48 21.52 -1.88
CA ALA A 75 13.19 21.96 -2.42
C ALA A 75 12.06 21.85 -1.39
N TYR A 76 12.06 20.79 -0.59
CA TYR A 76 11.11 20.61 0.48
C TYR A 76 11.25 21.69 1.56
N ASP A 77 12.48 22.03 1.94
CA ASP A 77 12.80 23.07 2.90
C ASP A 77 12.34 24.44 2.43
N ALA A 78 12.34 24.69 1.12
CA ALA A 78 11.86 25.93 0.53
C ALA A 78 10.33 26.11 0.56
N VAL A 79 9.55 25.03 0.78
CA VAL A 79 8.10 25.14 0.97
C VAL A 79 7.81 25.94 2.25
N PRO A 80 6.96 26.97 2.24
CA PRO A 80 6.60 27.69 3.46
C PRO A 80 5.93 26.78 4.50
N SER A 81 6.19 27.00 5.79
CA SER A 81 5.50 26.27 6.87
C SER A 81 3.99 26.54 6.94
N SER A 82 3.51 27.58 6.24
CA SER A 82 2.08 27.89 6.06
C SER A 82 1.38 27.03 5.02
N SER A 83 2.08 26.11 4.35
CA SER A 83 1.46 25.19 3.39
C SER A 83 0.31 24.44 4.04
N SER A 84 -0.80 24.32 3.32
CA SER A 84 -2.05 23.79 3.87
C SER A 84 -2.94 23.25 2.76
N LEU A 85 -4.03 22.57 3.10
CA LEU A 85 -4.95 22.04 2.09
C LEU A 85 -5.58 23.11 1.17
N THR A 86 -5.66 24.36 1.65
CA THR A 86 -6.13 25.50 0.83
C THR A 86 -5.01 26.22 0.09
N ASP A 87 -3.76 25.93 0.43
CA ASP A 87 -2.54 26.45 -0.18
C ASP A 87 -1.51 25.32 -0.38
N PRO A 88 -1.82 24.32 -1.22
CA PRO A 88 -1.00 23.12 -1.36
C PRO A 88 0.23 23.39 -2.22
N TRP A 89 1.30 22.64 -1.96
CA TRP A 89 2.56 22.73 -2.69
C TRP A 89 2.88 21.43 -3.42
N THR A 90 3.45 21.55 -4.62
CA THR A 90 3.86 20.42 -5.45
C THR A 90 5.34 20.54 -5.80
N ILE A 91 6.09 19.49 -5.52
CA ILE A 91 7.50 19.34 -5.89
C ILE A 91 7.56 18.34 -7.05
N LEU A 92 7.93 18.82 -8.22
CA LEU A 92 8.17 18.00 -9.41
C LEU A 92 9.64 17.56 -9.44
N VAL A 93 9.87 16.26 -9.37
CA VAL A 93 11.21 15.68 -9.34
C VAL A 93 11.53 15.10 -10.71
N PHE A 94 12.54 15.66 -11.36
CA PHE A 94 13.02 15.17 -12.65
C PHE A 94 13.85 13.88 -12.50
N PRO A 95 13.90 13.05 -13.57
CA PRO A 95 14.66 11.79 -13.56
C PRO A 95 16.08 11.96 -13.03
N GLY A 96 16.53 11.02 -12.20
CA GLY A 96 17.85 11.07 -11.57
C GLY A 96 17.93 10.24 -10.30
N VAL A 97 19.15 10.03 -9.81
CA VAL A 97 19.43 9.35 -8.53
C VAL A 97 19.75 10.40 -7.47
N TYR A 98 18.94 10.45 -6.43
CA TYR A 98 19.00 11.40 -5.33
C TYR A 98 19.45 10.67 -4.07
N GLN A 99 20.71 10.87 -3.69
CA GLN A 99 21.27 10.29 -2.47
C GLN A 99 21.04 11.27 -1.31
N GLU A 100 19.95 11.07 -0.58
CA GLU A 100 19.51 11.93 0.53
C GLU A 100 18.49 11.21 1.39
N ASN A 101 18.38 11.63 2.66
CA ASN A 101 17.29 11.25 3.55
C ASN A 101 16.29 12.42 3.55
N VAL A 102 15.04 12.15 3.16
CA VAL A 102 14.02 13.20 3.02
C VAL A 102 13.09 13.19 4.24
N VAL A 103 12.97 14.33 4.92
CA VAL A 103 12.08 14.50 6.09
C VAL A 103 10.88 15.36 5.71
N ILE A 104 9.69 14.81 5.89
CA ILE A 104 8.39 15.41 5.55
C ILE A 104 7.69 15.80 6.85
N GLU A 105 7.50 17.12 7.05
CA GLU A 105 6.99 17.73 8.28
C GLU A 105 5.91 18.81 8.07
N LYS A 106 5.78 19.30 6.83
CA LYS A 106 4.86 20.35 6.39
C LYS A 106 3.60 19.74 5.77
N ASN A 107 2.47 20.40 6.00
CA ASN A 107 1.17 19.98 5.51
C ASN A 107 1.01 20.24 4.00
N ALA A 108 0.20 19.42 3.33
CA ALA A 108 -0.25 19.62 1.97
C ALA A 108 0.86 19.70 0.89
N VAL A 109 1.94 18.93 1.07
CA VAL A 109 3.03 18.84 0.10
C VAL A 109 2.95 17.54 -0.71
N SER A 110 3.04 17.65 -2.03
CA SER A 110 3.08 16.50 -2.95
C SER A 110 4.43 16.41 -3.65
N LEU A 111 5.10 15.25 -3.58
CA LEU A 111 6.31 14.92 -4.33
C LEU A 111 5.95 14.02 -5.51
N ILE A 112 6.18 14.48 -6.72
CA ILE A 112 5.80 13.78 -7.95
C ILE A 112 7.02 13.54 -8.82
N GLY A 113 7.39 12.27 -8.98
CA GLY A 113 8.45 11.85 -9.89
C GLY A 113 7.99 11.92 -11.35
N LEU A 114 8.80 12.53 -12.21
CA LEU A 114 8.56 12.63 -13.66
C LEU A 114 9.22 11.48 -14.44
N GLY A 115 9.23 10.29 -13.84
CA GLY A 115 9.85 9.07 -14.37
C GLY A 115 11.34 8.94 -14.01
N GLY A 116 11.81 7.71 -13.78
CA GLY A 116 13.23 7.43 -13.53
C GLY A 116 13.83 8.16 -12.31
N VAL A 117 13.00 8.56 -11.34
CA VAL A 117 13.44 9.16 -10.08
C VAL A 117 13.73 8.05 -9.08
N ILE A 118 14.95 8.04 -8.56
CA ILE A 118 15.41 7.09 -7.56
C ILE A 118 15.90 7.88 -6.36
N VAL A 119 15.39 7.59 -5.17
CA VAL A 119 15.88 8.16 -3.90
C VAL A 119 16.55 7.05 -3.11
N THR A 120 17.79 7.28 -2.71
CA THR A 120 18.58 6.36 -1.89
C THR A 120 19.07 7.11 -0.65
N PRO A 121 19.20 6.46 0.51
CA PRO A 121 19.56 7.17 1.73
C PRO A 121 21.02 7.64 1.67
N SER A 122 21.28 8.79 2.29
CA SER A 122 22.65 9.31 2.47
C SER A 122 23.31 8.83 3.77
N SER A 123 22.52 8.36 4.73
CA SER A 123 22.94 7.80 6.02
C SER A 123 22.25 6.45 6.29
N ALA A 124 22.60 5.81 7.42
CA ALA A 124 21.93 4.62 7.91
C ALA A 124 20.65 5.00 8.69
N ASP A 125 19.69 5.56 7.96
CA ASP A 125 18.37 5.96 8.46
C ASP A 125 17.31 5.67 7.37
N ALA A 126 16.04 5.90 7.68
CA ALA A 126 14.95 5.86 6.70
C ALA A 126 15.22 6.77 5.49
N THR A 127 14.90 6.29 4.28
CA THR A 127 15.08 7.07 3.05
C THR A 127 14.10 8.25 3.01
N ILE A 128 12.85 8.02 3.42
CA ILE A 128 11.83 9.06 3.60
C ILE A 128 11.18 8.90 4.97
N LEU A 129 11.15 9.98 5.75
CA LEU A 129 10.56 10.05 7.09
C LEU A 129 9.42 11.06 7.12
N PHE A 130 8.22 10.63 7.48
CA PHE A 130 7.11 11.50 7.86
C PHE A 130 7.07 11.64 9.37
N GLN A 131 7.08 12.87 9.88
CA GLN A 131 6.99 13.14 11.31
C GLN A 131 6.36 14.51 11.60
N GLU A 132 5.99 14.72 12.86
CA GLU A 132 5.57 16.03 13.37
C GLU A 132 6.78 16.93 13.61
N ALA A 133 6.65 18.21 13.29
CA ALA A 133 7.64 19.22 13.64
C ALA A 133 7.05 20.32 14.52
N VAL A 134 7.92 21.19 15.03
CA VAL A 134 7.48 22.34 15.82
C VAL A 134 6.72 23.33 14.92
N GLY A 135 5.39 23.32 15.03
CA GLY A 135 4.52 24.26 14.32
C GLY A 135 4.00 23.77 12.97
N SER A 136 4.28 22.53 12.56
CA SER A 136 3.68 21.91 11.39
C SER A 136 3.56 20.39 11.53
N THR A 137 2.49 19.84 10.98
CA THR A 137 2.25 18.39 10.91
C THR A 137 1.78 18.06 9.50
N PRO A 138 2.29 17.00 8.84
CA PRO A 138 1.79 16.55 7.55
C PRO A 138 0.45 15.83 7.71
N GLU A 139 -0.64 16.59 7.85
CA GLU A 139 -2.01 16.04 7.84
C GLU A 139 -2.35 15.44 6.47
N TYR A 140 -1.88 16.07 5.40
CA TYR A 140 -1.85 15.52 4.05
C TYR A 140 -0.43 15.54 3.50
N ALA A 141 -0.03 14.45 2.87
CA ALA A 141 1.15 14.42 2.02
C ALA A 141 1.00 13.36 0.92
N ARG A 142 1.66 13.56 -0.21
CA ARG A 142 1.63 12.62 -1.33
C ARG A 142 3.02 12.39 -1.89
N ILE A 143 3.35 11.14 -2.14
CA ILE A 143 4.53 10.73 -2.91
C ILE A 143 4.03 9.89 -4.07
N GLN A 144 4.44 10.24 -5.28
CA GLN A 144 3.95 9.58 -6.48
C GLN A 144 5.06 9.31 -7.49
N ASN A 145 5.04 8.11 -8.10
CA ASN A 145 5.93 7.71 -9.21
C ASN A 145 7.44 7.85 -8.89
N ILE A 146 7.82 7.54 -7.65
CA ILE A 146 9.22 7.60 -7.18
C ILE A 146 9.66 6.19 -6.77
N ARG A 147 10.87 5.81 -7.17
CA ARG A 147 11.55 4.64 -6.63
C ARG A 147 12.31 5.03 -5.37
N ILE A 148 12.08 4.33 -4.29
CA ILE A 148 12.66 4.59 -2.96
C ILE A 148 13.41 3.32 -2.57
N GLU A 149 14.72 3.43 -2.41
CA GLU A 149 15.56 2.30 -2.03
C GLU A 149 16.12 2.52 -0.63
N ASN A 150 16.22 1.47 0.17
CA ASN A 150 17.05 1.46 1.36
C ASN A 150 17.82 0.13 1.44
N SER A 151 19.14 0.21 1.52
CA SER A 151 20.03 -0.95 1.60
C SER A 151 20.67 -1.13 2.98
N ASN A 152 20.39 -0.25 3.94
CA ASN A 152 20.94 -0.34 5.29
C ASN A 152 20.14 -1.36 6.10
N ASP A 153 20.81 -2.21 6.87
CA ASP A 153 20.15 -3.23 7.69
C ASP A 153 19.24 -2.58 8.76
N GLY A 154 18.03 -3.09 8.91
CA GLY A 154 17.05 -2.59 9.88
C GLY A 154 16.31 -1.31 9.49
N GLU A 155 16.68 -0.67 8.36
CA GLU A 155 16.15 0.63 7.97
C GLU A 155 15.00 0.54 6.96
N GLU A 156 14.30 1.66 6.78
CA GLU A 156 13.03 1.71 6.04
C GLU A 156 13.14 2.52 4.74
N CYS A 157 12.43 2.09 3.70
CA CYS A 157 12.24 2.96 2.53
C CYS A 157 11.37 4.16 2.91
N VAL A 158 10.24 3.89 3.57
CA VAL A 158 9.35 4.91 4.12
C VAL A 158 9.07 4.63 5.58
N LYS A 159 9.29 5.64 6.43
CA LYS A 159 8.95 5.63 7.85
C LYS A 159 7.92 6.71 8.14
N ILE A 160 6.87 6.38 8.90
CA ILE A 160 5.83 7.31 9.34
C ILE A 160 5.75 7.20 10.86
N LEU A 161 6.11 8.26 11.58
CA LEU A 161 6.14 8.30 13.04
C LEU A 161 5.31 9.46 13.56
N GLY A 162 4.22 9.15 14.25
CA GLY A 162 3.47 10.12 15.02
C GLY A 162 3.56 9.87 16.52
N SER A 163 2.88 10.74 17.27
CA SER A 163 2.76 10.66 18.72
C SER A 163 1.30 10.47 19.17
N SER A 164 1.09 10.30 20.48
CA SER A 164 -0.27 10.15 21.03
C SER A 164 -1.15 11.35 20.66
N GLY A 165 -2.29 11.07 20.03
CA GLY A 165 -3.23 12.11 19.61
C GLY A 165 -2.76 12.93 18.39
N THR A 166 -1.77 12.44 17.63
CA THR A 166 -1.27 13.12 16.43
C THR A 166 -2.34 13.34 15.36
N THR A 167 -2.22 14.44 14.61
CA THR A 167 -2.96 14.69 13.35
C THR A 167 -2.18 14.27 12.10
N LEU A 168 -1.02 13.61 12.26
CA LEU A 168 -0.25 13.07 11.15
C LEU A 168 -1.12 12.17 10.27
N GLY A 169 -1.22 12.51 8.98
CA GLY A 169 -2.07 11.80 8.04
C GLY A 169 -3.59 11.94 8.26
N GLU A 170 -4.08 12.92 9.03
CA GLU A 170 -5.54 13.09 9.27
C GLU A 170 -6.34 13.26 7.96
N SER A 171 -5.72 13.85 6.95
CA SER A 171 -6.26 14.00 5.58
C SER A 171 -5.63 13.03 4.57
N GLY A 172 -4.79 12.10 5.04
CA GLY A 172 -4.18 11.03 4.27
C GLY A 172 -2.71 11.28 3.88
N ILE A 173 -1.87 10.27 4.15
CA ILE A 173 -0.55 10.11 3.54
C ILE A 173 -0.71 9.15 2.35
N PHE A 174 -0.42 9.63 1.14
CA PHE A 174 -0.58 8.90 -0.11
C PHE A 174 0.77 8.48 -0.67
N LEU A 175 0.95 7.18 -0.89
CA LEU A 175 2.11 6.56 -1.55
C LEU A 175 1.58 5.88 -2.82
N ASP A 176 1.61 6.60 -3.94
CA ASP A 176 0.94 6.23 -5.17
C ASP A 176 1.95 5.80 -6.26
N ASN A 177 1.85 4.57 -6.76
CA ASN A 177 2.75 4.00 -7.76
C ASN A 177 4.24 4.16 -7.41
N CYS A 178 4.58 4.00 -6.13
CA CYS A 178 5.97 4.00 -5.69
C CYS A 178 6.60 2.62 -5.88
N GLU A 179 7.88 2.59 -6.24
CA GLU A 179 8.69 1.36 -6.20
C GLU A 179 9.51 1.37 -4.91
N MET A 180 9.29 0.41 -4.00
CA MET A 180 10.04 0.33 -2.73
C MET A 180 11.00 -0.84 -2.75
N VAL A 181 12.29 -0.57 -2.54
CA VAL A 181 13.37 -1.56 -2.65
C VAL A 181 14.12 -1.65 -1.32
N ALA A 182 13.66 -2.54 -0.44
CA ALA A 182 14.19 -2.76 0.90
C ALA A 182 15.24 -3.89 0.88
N SER A 183 16.50 -3.54 0.61
CA SER A 183 17.58 -4.49 0.29
C SER A 183 18.58 -4.75 1.42
N GLY A 184 18.43 -4.13 2.59
CA GLY A 184 19.15 -4.56 3.80
C GLY A 184 18.47 -5.76 4.48
N ILE A 185 19.15 -6.38 5.43
CA ILE A 185 18.58 -7.43 6.30
C ILE A 185 17.62 -6.78 7.30
N GLY A 186 16.43 -7.36 7.49
CA GLY A 186 15.43 -6.85 8.45
C GLY A 186 14.91 -5.45 8.09
N THR A 187 14.95 -5.07 6.82
CA THR A 187 14.49 -3.77 6.33
C THR A 187 12.98 -3.72 6.12
N TYR A 188 12.46 -2.51 5.95
CA TYR A 188 11.03 -2.29 5.75
C TYR A 188 10.79 -1.56 4.43
N GLN A 189 9.81 -2.02 3.64
CA GLN A 189 9.28 -1.19 2.56
C GLN A 189 8.53 0.00 3.15
N LEU A 190 7.69 -0.28 4.16
CA LEU A 190 6.95 0.71 4.90
C LEU A 190 6.97 0.34 6.38
N TYR A 191 7.30 1.30 7.22
CA TYR A 191 7.11 1.24 8.67
C TYR A 191 6.28 2.42 9.11
N ALA A 192 5.11 2.16 9.68
CA ALA A 192 4.22 3.18 10.18
C ALA A 192 3.82 2.90 11.62
N GLU A 193 4.04 3.88 12.48
CA GLU A 193 3.68 3.85 13.90
C GLU A 193 2.90 5.11 14.26
N VAL A 194 1.69 4.92 14.81
CA VAL A 194 0.80 5.97 15.30
C VAL A 194 0.55 7.06 14.25
N SER A 195 -0.41 6.83 13.36
CA SER A 195 -0.80 7.82 12.34
C SER A 195 -2.28 7.67 12.01
N ASN A 196 -2.90 8.66 11.37
CA ASN A 196 -4.31 8.53 10.99
C ASN A 196 -4.46 7.68 9.74
N ASP A 197 -4.54 8.31 8.55
CA ASP A 197 -4.84 7.62 7.30
C ASP A 197 -3.58 7.45 6.44
N ILE A 198 -3.32 6.22 6.04
CA ILE A 198 -2.28 5.87 5.06
C ILE A 198 -2.93 5.15 3.87
N TYR A 199 -2.61 5.64 2.67
CA TYR A 199 -3.04 5.08 1.39
C TYR A 199 -1.82 4.65 0.61
N LEU A 200 -1.67 3.35 0.40
CA LEU A 200 -0.64 2.74 -0.42
C LEU A 200 -1.29 2.12 -1.65
N THR A 201 -1.13 2.76 -2.81
CA THR A 201 -1.83 2.35 -4.04
C THR A 201 -0.89 2.13 -5.21
N GLY A 202 -0.96 0.95 -5.83
CA GLY A 202 -0.13 0.60 -6.99
C GLY A 202 1.37 0.50 -6.67
N GLY A 203 2.16 0.25 -7.69
CA GLY A 203 3.61 0.14 -7.57
C GLY A 203 4.11 -1.26 -7.24
N THR A 204 5.43 -1.37 -7.08
CA THR A 204 6.14 -2.66 -6.96
C THR A 204 7.06 -2.64 -5.76
N PHE A 205 6.93 -3.64 -4.92
CA PHE A 205 7.76 -3.81 -3.74
C PHE A 205 8.77 -4.92 -4.01
N SER A 206 9.98 -4.71 -3.55
CA SER A 206 11.02 -5.72 -3.59
C SER A 206 11.89 -5.62 -2.34
N GLY A 207 12.52 -6.72 -1.98
CA GLY A 207 13.51 -6.70 -0.93
C GLY A 207 14.49 -7.86 -1.04
N SER A 208 15.68 -7.68 -0.46
CA SER A 208 16.82 -8.60 -0.62
C SER A 208 16.70 -9.89 0.18
N SER A 209 15.68 -10.00 1.03
CA SER A 209 15.55 -11.11 1.96
C SER A 209 14.07 -11.42 2.20
N SER A 210 13.81 -12.66 2.60
CA SER A 210 12.55 -13.10 3.20
C SER A 210 12.16 -12.33 4.47
N THR A 211 12.86 -11.25 4.81
CA THR A 211 12.66 -10.43 6.02
C THR A 211 12.19 -9.01 5.72
N SER A 212 12.12 -8.58 4.45
CA SER A 212 11.55 -7.27 4.15
C SER A 212 10.05 -7.23 4.46
N LEU A 213 9.61 -6.18 5.14
CA LEU A 213 8.30 -6.11 5.77
C LEU A 213 7.57 -4.78 5.48
N VAL A 214 6.26 -4.88 5.27
CA VAL A 214 5.33 -3.77 5.46
C VAL A 214 4.77 -3.88 6.87
N HIS A 215 5.20 -2.99 7.77
CA HIS A 215 4.73 -2.95 9.15
C HIS A 215 3.89 -1.69 9.37
N VAL A 216 2.63 -1.88 9.76
CA VAL A 216 1.73 -0.79 10.10
C VAL A 216 1.13 -1.08 11.46
N GLN A 217 1.30 -0.16 12.40
CA GLN A 217 0.75 -0.27 13.74
C GLN A 217 0.09 1.02 14.22
N GLN A 218 -0.96 0.86 15.02
CA GLN A 218 -1.69 1.97 15.66
C GLN A 218 -2.17 3.03 14.66
N CYS A 219 -2.67 2.59 13.51
CA CYS A 219 -3.19 3.50 12.49
C CYS A 219 -4.72 3.57 12.52
N HIS A 220 -5.30 4.75 12.26
CA HIS A 220 -6.76 4.86 12.10
C HIS A 220 -7.23 4.15 10.82
N LYS A 221 -6.52 4.36 9.72
CA LYS A 221 -6.82 3.69 8.46
C LYS A 221 -5.57 3.34 7.69
N PHE A 222 -5.54 2.12 7.18
CA PHE A 222 -4.52 1.69 6.23
C PHE A 222 -5.19 1.03 5.03
N PHE A 223 -5.01 1.64 3.86
CA PHE A 223 -5.50 1.12 2.61
C PHE A 223 -4.33 0.67 1.74
N TRP A 224 -4.19 -0.63 1.53
CA TRP A 224 -3.12 -1.23 0.75
C TRP A 224 -3.69 -1.93 -0.48
N SER A 225 -3.49 -1.36 -1.66
CA SER A 225 -4.16 -1.82 -2.88
C SER A 225 -3.25 -1.89 -4.10
N GLY A 226 -3.35 -2.98 -4.85
CA GLY A 226 -2.72 -3.11 -6.17
C GLY A 226 -1.18 -3.07 -6.17
N VAL A 227 -0.56 -3.37 -5.03
CA VAL A 227 0.90 -3.50 -4.91
C VAL A 227 1.31 -4.93 -5.25
N GLU A 228 2.34 -5.06 -6.07
CA GLU A 228 2.96 -6.34 -6.41
C GLU A 228 4.27 -6.55 -5.65
N GLY A 229 4.58 -7.79 -5.27
CA GLY A 229 5.92 -8.18 -4.82
C GLY A 229 6.24 -7.90 -3.35
N ALA A 230 5.25 -7.57 -2.53
CA ALA A 230 5.49 -7.39 -1.09
C ALA A 230 5.87 -8.73 -0.42
N ASN A 231 6.95 -8.73 0.37
CA ASN A 231 7.48 -9.97 0.93
C ASN A 231 6.68 -10.43 2.15
N LEU A 232 6.52 -9.58 3.16
CA LEU A 232 5.76 -9.85 4.38
C LEU A 232 4.90 -8.64 4.75
N GLY A 233 3.83 -8.88 5.50
CA GLY A 233 3.02 -7.81 6.08
C GLY A 233 2.70 -8.05 7.55
N GLN A 234 2.75 -7.00 8.37
CA GLN A 234 2.38 -7.01 9.77
C GLN A 234 1.47 -5.83 10.08
N ILE A 235 0.33 -6.13 10.69
CA ILE A 235 -0.74 -5.16 10.96
C ILE A 235 -1.16 -5.28 12.42
N ASP A 236 -0.83 -4.27 13.22
CA ASP A 236 -1.07 -4.31 14.65
C ASP A 236 -1.92 -3.13 15.14
N TYR A 237 -2.83 -3.39 16.07
CA TYR A 237 -3.59 -2.35 16.73
C TYR A 237 -3.95 -2.76 18.15
N ASN A 238 -3.84 -1.82 19.08
CA ASN A 238 -4.31 -2.01 20.44
C ASN A 238 -4.98 -0.72 20.91
N SER A 239 -6.29 -0.76 21.14
CA SER A 239 -7.07 0.43 21.55
C SER A 239 -6.66 1.01 22.90
N ALA A 240 -5.94 0.25 23.73
CA ALA A 240 -5.38 0.72 24.99
C ALA A 240 -3.95 1.28 24.85
N GLY A 241 -3.36 1.22 23.66
CA GLY A 241 -2.04 1.74 23.34
C GLY A 241 -2.04 3.25 23.05
N VAL A 242 -0.91 3.70 22.51
CA VAL A 242 -0.80 5.05 21.95
C VAL A 242 -1.53 5.06 20.61
N ILE A 243 -2.54 5.92 20.49
CA ILE A 243 -3.40 6.02 19.29
C ILE A 243 -3.35 7.44 18.71
N PRO A 244 -3.62 7.61 17.41
CA PRO A 244 -3.68 8.92 16.77
C PRO A 244 -4.95 9.69 17.20
N SER A 245 -5.12 10.91 16.69
CA SER A 245 -6.28 11.76 17.01
C SER A 245 -7.62 11.15 16.58
N GLN A 246 -7.65 10.40 15.46
CA GLN A 246 -8.85 9.68 15.02
C GLN A 246 -8.97 8.32 15.71
N PHE A 247 -10.14 8.05 16.29
CA PHE A 247 -10.39 6.81 17.03
C PHE A 247 -10.88 5.68 16.13
N GLY A 248 -10.52 4.45 16.49
CA GLY A 248 -10.87 3.25 15.75
C GLY A 248 -9.77 2.87 14.75
N SER A 249 -9.91 1.71 14.12
CA SER A 249 -8.92 1.25 13.15
C SER A 249 -9.55 0.40 12.05
N THR A 250 -9.21 0.70 10.80
CA THR A 250 -9.66 -0.06 9.63
C THR A 250 -8.49 -0.35 8.70
N TYR A 251 -8.20 -1.63 8.51
CA TYR A 251 -7.17 -2.12 7.60
C TYR A 251 -7.84 -2.77 6.39
N THR A 252 -7.52 -2.30 5.20
CA THR A 252 -8.09 -2.82 3.95
C THR A 252 -6.98 -3.19 2.97
N LEU A 253 -6.93 -4.47 2.62
CA LEU A 253 -5.97 -5.05 1.69
C LEU A 253 -6.73 -5.49 0.44
N ARG A 254 -6.33 -5.00 -0.73
CA ARG A 254 -7.05 -5.26 -1.97
C ARG A 254 -6.15 -5.55 -3.16
N GLY A 255 -6.41 -6.63 -3.88
CA GLY A 255 -5.70 -6.90 -5.15
C GLY A 255 -4.20 -7.07 -4.95
N LEU A 256 -3.78 -7.62 -3.81
CA LEU A 256 -2.37 -7.75 -3.45
C LEU A 256 -1.82 -9.13 -3.85
N SER A 257 -0.55 -9.16 -4.24
CA SER A 257 0.26 -10.37 -4.29
C SER A 257 1.40 -10.23 -3.29
N THR A 258 1.26 -10.86 -2.12
CA THR A 258 2.19 -10.72 -0.99
C THR A 258 2.57 -12.08 -0.40
N GLY A 259 3.68 -12.17 0.33
CA GLY A 259 3.97 -13.35 1.13
C GLY A 259 3.08 -13.45 2.38
N SER A 260 3.65 -13.89 3.49
CA SER A 260 2.86 -14.14 4.71
C SER A 260 2.41 -12.84 5.38
N LEU A 261 1.25 -12.89 6.02
CA LEU A 261 0.65 -11.79 6.77
C LEU A 261 0.51 -12.16 8.25
N GLN A 262 0.77 -11.21 9.12
CA GLN A 262 0.43 -11.30 10.53
C GLN A 262 -0.49 -10.12 10.88
N SER A 263 -1.51 -10.40 11.68
CA SER A 263 -2.35 -9.36 12.25
C SER A 263 -2.56 -9.59 13.74
N ASN A 264 -2.36 -8.54 14.54
CA ASN A 264 -2.65 -8.54 15.98
C ASN A 264 -3.54 -7.35 16.33
N LEU A 265 -4.86 -7.59 16.41
CA LEU A 265 -5.84 -6.54 16.70
C LEU A 265 -6.48 -6.80 18.06
N SER A 266 -6.35 -5.86 18.99
CA SER A 266 -6.86 -5.97 20.35
C SER A 266 -7.69 -4.74 20.77
N GLY A 267 -8.86 -5.00 21.36
CA GLY A 267 -9.76 -3.97 21.90
C GLY A 267 -10.47 -3.09 20.85
N GLY A 268 -10.04 -3.16 19.59
CA GLY A 268 -10.69 -2.56 18.43
C GLY A 268 -9.92 -2.86 17.16
N GLY A 269 -10.46 -2.39 16.03
CA GLY A 269 -9.86 -2.60 14.72
C GLY A 269 -10.61 -3.62 13.86
N SER A 270 -10.54 -3.46 12.55
CA SER A 270 -11.09 -4.42 11.59
C SER A 270 -10.13 -4.62 10.43
N LEU A 271 -10.11 -5.84 9.88
CA LEU A 271 -9.27 -6.19 8.74
C LEU A 271 -10.11 -6.78 7.60
N GLU A 272 -10.07 -6.15 6.44
CA GLU A 272 -10.66 -6.66 5.20
C GLU A 272 -9.56 -7.04 4.22
N ILE A 273 -9.61 -8.26 3.69
CA ILE A 273 -8.71 -8.77 2.66
C ILE A 273 -9.58 -9.16 1.45
N SER A 274 -9.35 -8.55 0.29
CA SER A 274 -10.20 -8.76 -0.88
C SER A 274 -9.41 -8.94 -2.17
N ASN A 275 -9.73 -9.97 -2.94
CA ASN A 275 -9.08 -10.27 -4.22
C ASN A 275 -7.55 -10.37 -4.11
N CYS A 276 -7.04 -10.93 -3.02
CA CYS A 276 -5.60 -11.06 -2.77
C CYS A 276 -5.10 -12.49 -3.01
N SER A 277 -3.81 -12.60 -3.33
CA SER A 277 -3.05 -13.83 -3.21
C SER A 277 -1.97 -13.64 -2.14
N THR A 278 -2.06 -14.41 -1.06
CA THR A 278 -1.16 -14.26 0.09
C THR A 278 -0.53 -15.59 0.48
N GLY A 279 0.62 -15.51 1.16
CA GLY A 279 1.18 -16.63 1.92
C GLY A 279 0.31 -17.00 3.14
N ALA A 280 0.94 -17.61 4.14
CA ALA A 280 0.24 -17.93 5.39
C ALA A 280 -0.24 -16.65 6.09
N ILE A 281 -1.39 -16.72 6.75
CA ILE A 281 -1.93 -15.63 7.55
C ILE A 281 -2.07 -16.09 9.00
N THR A 282 -1.50 -15.31 9.92
CA THR A 282 -1.67 -15.51 11.36
C THR A 282 -2.46 -14.35 11.95
N PHE A 283 -3.60 -14.67 12.54
CA PHE A 283 -4.44 -13.76 13.31
C PHE A 283 -4.21 -13.96 14.81
N LEU A 284 -4.03 -12.85 15.51
CA LEU A 284 -3.84 -12.73 16.95
C LEU A 284 -4.79 -11.64 17.48
N GLY A 285 -5.12 -11.71 18.76
CA GLY A 285 -5.97 -10.71 19.43
C GLY A 285 -7.43 -11.13 19.56
N ASP A 286 -8.35 -10.18 19.53
CA ASP A 286 -9.76 -10.39 19.90
C ASP A 286 -10.77 -9.77 18.92
N GLN A 287 -10.32 -9.40 17.72
CA GLN A 287 -11.16 -8.77 16.70
C GLN A 287 -11.51 -9.73 15.57
N SER A 288 -12.00 -9.18 14.45
CA SER A 288 -12.45 -9.94 13.29
C SER A 288 -11.75 -9.55 11.99
N ALA A 289 -11.72 -10.49 11.05
CA ALA A 289 -11.30 -10.26 9.68
C ALA A 289 -12.28 -10.87 8.66
N SER A 290 -12.46 -10.18 7.52
CA SER A 290 -13.20 -10.70 6.37
C SER A 290 -12.25 -10.92 5.19
N ILE A 291 -12.26 -12.12 4.62
CA ILE A 291 -11.43 -12.50 3.47
C ILE A 291 -12.33 -12.89 2.29
N ARG A 292 -12.32 -12.08 1.23
CA ARG A 292 -13.25 -12.20 0.11
C ARG A 292 -12.52 -12.44 -1.21
N GLY A 293 -12.98 -13.40 -2.01
CA GLY A 293 -12.44 -13.64 -3.35
C GLY A 293 -10.92 -13.86 -3.40
N SER A 294 -10.33 -14.41 -2.34
CA SER A 294 -8.86 -14.46 -2.15
C SER A 294 -8.33 -15.88 -2.09
N VAL A 295 -7.04 -16.04 -2.41
CA VAL A 295 -6.28 -17.28 -2.24
C VAL A 295 -5.24 -17.05 -1.16
N VAL A 296 -5.43 -17.66 0.00
CA VAL A 296 -4.55 -17.50 1.16
C VAL A 296 -3.84 -18.81 1.47
N GLY A 297 -2.66 -18.74 2.07
CA GLY A 297 -1.92 -19.91 2.54
C GLY A 297 -2.56 -20.56 3.77
N ALA A 298 -1.73 -21.13 4.64
CA ALA A 298 -2.21 -21.65 5.92
C ALA A 298 -2.80 -20.51 6.78
N LEU A 299 -3.90 -20.79 7.50
CA LEU A 299 -4.51 -19.88 8.47
C LEU A 299 -4.21 -20.32 9.90
N GLY A 300 -3.58 -19.44 10.67
CA GLY A 300 -3.52 -19.54 12.13
C GLY A 300 -4.49 -18.54 12.73
N ILE A 301 -5.53 -18.99 13.43
CA ILE A 301 -6.58 -18.15 14.02
C ILE A 301 -6.54 -18.35 15.53
N ASN A 302 -5.85 -17.46 16.24
CA ASN A 302 -5.57 -17.64 17.66
C ASN A 302 -6.46 -16.76 18.54
N ASN A 303 -6.43 -17.03 19.85
CA ASN A 303 -7.20 -16.31 20.86
C ASN A 303 -8.70 -16.36 20.56
N THR A 304 -9.40 -15.22 20.63
CA THR A 304 -10.82 -15.08 20.34
C THR A 304 -11.07 -14.42 18.97
N PHE A 305 -10.05 -14.41 18.10
CA PHE A 305 -10.16 -13.80 16.79
C PHE A 305 -11.14 -14.56 15.90
N GLU A 306 -11.96 -13.83 15.14
CA GLU A 306 -12.95 -14.40 14.22
C GLU A 306 -12.58 -14.10 12.75
N VAL A 307 -12.59 -15.12 11.90
CA VAL A 307 -12.31 -14.97 10.46
C VAL A 307 -13.48 -15.46 9.64
N THR A 308 -13.95 -14.61 8.72
CA THR A 308 -14.99 -14.96 7.74
C THR A 308 -14.40 -15.07 6.34
N LEU A 309 -14.51 -16.24 5.71
CA LEU A 309 -14.11 -16.52 4.33
C LEU A 309 -15.32 -16.53 3.39
N ILE A 310 -15.30 -15.71 2.34
CA ILE A 310 -16.37 -15.63 1.34
C ILE A 310 -15.76 -15.78 -0.06
N GLY A 311 -16.12 -16.85 -0.78
CA GLY A 311 -15.59 -17.10 -2.13
C GLY A 311 -14.05 -17.17 -2.18
N SER A 312 -13.43 -17.61 -1.08
CA SER A 312 -11.97 -17.66 -0.91
C SER A 312 -11.51 -19.11 -0.73
N SER A 313 -10.24 -19.38 -1.05
CA SER A 313 -9.58 -20.67 -0.75
C SER A 313 -8.42 -20.46 0.20
N ARG A 314 -8.17 -21.46 1.07
CA ARG A 314 -7.09 -21.46 2.04
C ARG A 314 -6.29 -22.76 2.01
N GLY A 315 -5.09 -22.73 2.59
CA GLY A 315 -4.36 -23.93 3.00
C GLY A 315 -4.97 -24.59 4.25
N SER A 316 -4.12 -25.19 5.09
CA SER A 316 -4.53 -25.70 6.41
C SER A 316 -5.06 -24.59 7.30
N ALA A 317 -5.97 -24.90 8.22
CA ALA A 317 -6.42 -23.97 9.27
C ALA A 317 -6.10 -24.57 10.65
N SER A 318 -5.76 -23.72 11.62
CA SER A 318 -5.45 -24.11 12.99
C SER A 318 -5.67 -22.95 13.96
N GLY A 319 -5.78 -23.25 15.26
CA GLY A 319 -5.83 -22.27 16.32
C GLY A 319 -7.10 -22.36 17.17
N THR A 320 -7.22 -21.45 18.15
CA THR A 320 -8.29 -21.44 19.16
C THR A 320 -9.43 -20.48 18.86
N GLY A 321 -9.30 -19.65 17.82
CA GLY A 321 -10.34 -18.70 17.42
C GLY A 321 -11.46 -19.34 16.63
N VAL A 322 -12.18 -18.51 15.87
CA VAL A 322 -13.37 -18.91 15.11
C VAL A 322 -13.13 -18.74 13.61
N LEU A 323 -13.51 -19.76 12.83
CA LEU A 323 -13.51 -19.73 11.39
C LEU A 323 -14.93 -19.93 10.87
N ILE A 324 -15.38 -18.97 10.06
CA ILE A 324 -16.65 -19.00 9.34
C ILE A 324 -16.32 -19.14 7.86
N GLU A 325 -16.65 -20.28 7.25
CA GLU A 325 -16.46 -20.52 5.83
C GLU A 325 -17.66 -21.28 5.24
N GLU A 326 -17.95 -21.04 3.96
CA GLU A 326 -19.14 -21.57 3.29
C GLU A 326 -19.08 -23.10 3.15
N ILE A 327 -17.89 -23.63 2.89
CA ILE A 327 -17.66 -25.05 2.59
C ILE A 327 -16.39 -25.54 3.29
N VAL A 328 -16.53 -26.55 4.13
CA VAL A 328 -15.40 -27.32 4.70
C VAL A 328 -15.46 -28.74 4.20
N ARG A 329 -14.33 -29.34 3.82
CA ARG A 329 -14.27 -30.73 3.38
C ARG A 329 -13.23 -31.51 4.16
N GLY A 330 -13.48 -32.81 4.30
CA GLY A 330 -12.51 -33.74 4.84
C GLY A 330 -13.01 -35.18 4.76
N SER A 331 -12.34 -36.06 5.51
CA SER A 331 -12.70 -37.47 5.60
C SER A 331 -12.48 -38.00 7.01
N VAL A 332 -13.16 -39.09 7.34
CA VAL A 332 -12.94 -39.86 8.56
C VAL A 332 -12.91 -41.35 8.24
N SER A 333 -12.00 -42.08 8.86
CA SER A 333 -11.81 -43.51 8.64
C SER A 333 -12.50 -44.31 9.74
N PHE A 334 -13.28 -45.30 9.35
CA PHE A 334 -13.91 -46.28 10.21
C PHE A 334 -13.09 -47.58 10.19
N ALA A 335 -12.87 -48.18 11.37
CA ALA A 335 -12.08 -49.40 11.53
C ALA A 335 -12.85 -50.42 12.39
N ALA A 336 -13.83 -51.10 11.78
CA ALA A 336 -14.81 -51.93 12.47
C ALA A 336 -15.55 -51.17 13.61
N SER A 337 -15.84 -49.89 13.38
CA SER A 337 -16.52 -49.02 14.34
C SER A 337 -17.93 -48.67 13.87
N THR A 338 -18.83 -48.37 14.80
CA THR A 338 -20.19 -47.88 14.50
C THR A 338 -20.26 -46.36 14.51
N LEU A 339 -19.26 -45.70 15.10
CA LEU A 339 -19.28 -44.28 15.41
C LEU A 339 -17.87 -43.72 15.31
N GLU A 340 -17.72 -42.60 14.60
CA GLU A 340 -16.50 -41.82 14.57
C GLU A 340 -16.78 -40.34 14.81
N SER A 341 -15.86 -39.68 15.52
CA SER A 341 -15.92 -38.24 15.75
C SER A 341 -15.11 -37.51 14.70
N VAL A 342 -15.71 -36.51 14.06
CA VAL A 342 -15.03 -35.59 13.15
C VAL A 342 -14.72 -34.30 13.90
N THR A 343 -13.45 -33.91 13.91
CA THR A 343 -12.98 -32.64 14.46
C THR A 343 -12.73 -31.65 13.33
N LEU A 344 -13.32 -30.46 13.43
CA LEU A 344 -13.04 -29.36 12.51
C LEU A 344 -11.67 -28.74 12.83
N PRO A 345 -10.91 -28.28 11.82
CA PRO A 345 -9.56 -27.73 12.04
C PRO A 345 -9.54 -26.49 12.94
N VAL A 346 -10.61 -25.68 12.88
CA VAL A 346 -10.85 -24.51 13.73
C VAL A 346 -12.34 -24.54 14.11
N ALA A 347 -12.67 -24.07 15.30
CA ALA A 347 -14.06 -23.99 15.73
C ALA A 347 -14.86 -23.04 14.83
N THR A 348 -16.12 -23.36 14.61
CA THR A 348 -17.10 -22.45 14.00
C THR A 348 -17.91 -21.74 15.09
N VAL A 349 -18.66 -20.69 14.74
CA VAL A 349 -19.43 -19.87 15.70
C VAL A 349 -20.48 -20.68 16.49
N ASP A 350 -21.16 -21.64 15.84
CA ASP A 350 -22.17 -22.51 16.46
C ASP A 350 -22.37 -23.80 15.64
N SER A 351 -23.32 -24.65 16.07
CA SER A 351 -23.65 -25.94 15.44
C SER A 351 -24.68 -25.86 14.29
N ASP A 352 -25.10 -24.67 13.86
CA ASP A 352 -26.02 -24.41 12.74
C ASP A 352 -25.31 -24.48 11.38
N TYR A 353 -24.88 -25.69 11.03
CA TYR A 353 -24.36 -26.04 9.71
C TYR A 353 -24.94 -27.35 9.19
N GLY A 354 -25.01 -27.48 7.86
CA GLY A 354 -25.34 -28.73 7.19
C GLY A 354 -24.13 -29.64 7.06
N VAL A 355 -24.35 -30.95 7.05
CA VAL A 355 -23.31 -31.95 6.79
C VAL A 355 -23.81 -32.88 5.70
N SER A 356 -23.05 -32.99 4.61
CA SER A 356 -23.23 -33.99 3.56
C SER A 356 -22.19 -35.08 3.73
N LEU A 357 -22.61 -36.34 3.68
CA LEU A 357 -21.73 -37.51 3.79
C LEU A 357 -21.70 -38.25 2.46
N ASP A 358 -20.52 -38.67 2.03
CA ASP A 358 -20.28 -39.46 0.82
C ASP A 358 -19.43 -40.69 1.20
N TYR A 359 -19.95 -41.89 0.92
CA TYR A 359 -19.39 -43.16 1.40
C TYR A 359 -19.86 -44.34 0.55
N GLU A 360 -19.00 -45.35 0.41
CA GLU A 360 -19.27 -46.61 -0.32
C GLU A 360 -19.55 -47.78 0.65
N MET A 361 -20.39 -47.57 1.65
CA MET A 361 -20.72 -48.57 2.67
C MET A 361 -22.17 -49.06 2.52
N ALA A 362 -22.44 -50.30 2.92
CA ALA A 362 -23.75 -50.93 2.73
C ALA A 362 -24.83 -50.41 3.70
N SER A 363 -24.43 -49.78 4.82
CA SER A 363 -25.35 -49.22 5.81
C SER A 363 -25.44 -47.70 5.70
N LEU A 364 -26.60 -47.14 6.06
CA LEU A 364 -26.82 -45.69 6.04
C LEU A 364 -26.05 -45.01 7.19
N ALA A 365 -25.29 -43.96 6.85
CA ALA A 365 -24.66 -43.05 7.79
C ALA A 365 -25.62 -41.94 8.21
N ASN A 366 -25.59 -41.55 9.48
CA ASN A 366 -26.31 -40.40 10.02
C ASN A 366 -25.38 -39.48 10.80
N VAL A 367 -25.72 -38.19 10.87
CA VAL A 367 -25.06 -37.25 11.79
C VAL A 367 -25.82 -37.23 13.11
N LYS A 368 -25.23 -37.80 14.15
CA LYS A 368 -25.88 -37.98 15.46
C LYS A 368 -25.93 -36.69 16.27
N SER A 369 -24.85 -35.93 16.23
CA SER A 369 -24.72 -34.66 16.97
C SER A 369 -23.75 -33.73 16.26
N LYS A 370 -23.92 -32.43 16.53
CA LYS A 370 -23.08 -31.33 16.03
C LYS A 370 -22.67 -30.44 17.19
N THR A 371 -21.44 -29.94 17.18
CA THR A 371 -20.90 -28.93 18.09
C THR A 371 -20.20 -27.84 17.26
N SER A 372 -19.72 -26.78 17.90
CA SER A 372 -18.87 -25.79 17.22
C SER A 372 -17.53 -26.35 16.75
N THR A 373 -17.09 -27.49 17.27
CA THR A 373 -15.77 -28.07 17.01
C THR A 373 -15.80 -29.31 16.13
N GLY A 374 -16.98 -29.84 15.80
CA GLY A 374 -17.07 -31.14 15.17
C GLY A 374 -18.47 -31.75 15.16
N PHE A 375 -18.55 -32.96 14.65
CA PHE A 375 -19.80 -33.73 14.61
C PHE A 375 -19.50 -35.23 14.70
N ILE A 376 -20.55 -36.01 14.97
CA ILE A 376 -20.44 -37.47 15.09
C ILE A 376 -21.14 -38.12 13.90
N VAL A 377 -20.42 -39.00 13.20
CA VAL A 377 -20.98 -39.89 12.16
C VAL A 377 -21.28 -41.25 12.78
N GLU A 378 -22.50 -41.73 12.61
CA GLU A 378 -22.97 -43.01 13.16
C GLU A 378 -23.59 -43.90 12.07
N PHE A 379 -23.26 -45.18 12.11
CA PHE A 379 -23.89 -46.26 11.34
C PHE A 379 -24.64 -47.20 12.28
N SER A 380 -25.63 -47.94 11.74
CA SER A 380 -26.39 -48.93 12.51
C SER A 380 -25.61 -50.20 12.88
N GLY A 381 -24.42 -50.39 12.31
CA GLY A 381 -23.55 -51.54 12.55
C GLY A 381 -22.10 -51.22 12.19
N ALA A 382 -21.15 -52.01 12.71
CA ALA A 382 -19.72 -51.75 12.54
C ALA A 382 -19.34 -51.70 11.05
N GLN A 383 -18.63 -50.65 10.65
CA GLN A 383 -18.14 -50.44 9.29
C GLN A 383 -16.62 -50.36 9.24
N THR A 384 -16.06 -50.66 8.07
CA THR A 384 -14.65 -50.41 7.75
C THR A 384 -14.58 -49.68 6.41
N GLY A 385 -13.92 -48.53 6.38
CA GLY A 385 -13.75 -47.73 5.18
C GLY A 385 -13.64 -46.25 5.49
N THR A 386 -13.82 -45.40 4.49
CA THR A 386 -13.68 -43.94 4.63
C THR A 386 -14.99 -43.26 4.28
N VAL A 387 -15.40 -42.33 5.13
CA VAL A 387 -16.51 -41.41 4.86
C VAL A 387 -15.92 -40.05 4.52
N TYR A 388 -16.19 -39.58 3.32
CA TYR A 388 -15.93 -38.19 2.93
C TYR A 388 -17.09 -37.32 3.42
N TRP A 389 -16.78 -36.11 3.84
CA TRP A 389 -17.79 -35.20 4.38
C TRP A 389 -17.60 -33.78 3.86
N THR A 390 -18.72 -33.07 3.76
CA THR A 390 -18.76 -31.64 3.45
C THR A 390 -19.64 -30.94 4.46
N VAL A 391 -19.09 -29.95 5.16
CA VAL A 391 -19.86 -29.00 5.98
C VAL A 391 -20.27 -27.82 5.10
N LEU A 392 -21.54 -27.46 5.16
CA LEU A 392 -22.12 -26.32 4.44
C LEU A 392 -22.69 -25.33 5.44
N ARG A 393 -22.33 -24.05 5.29
CA ARG A 393 -22.82 -22.97 6.15
C ARG A 393 -23.25 -21.78 5.31
N ARG A 394 -24.30 -21.09 5.75
CA ARG A 394 -24.66 -19.79 5.21
C ARG A 394 -23.75 -18.74 5.83
N VAL A 395 -22.95 -18.07 5.00
CA VAL A 395 -22.04 -16.98 5.39
C VAL A 395 -22.68 -15.64 5.10
#